data_AF-A0A091C9R8-F1
#
_entry.id   AF-A0A091C9R8-F1
#
_cell.length_a   1.000
_cell.length_b   1.000
_cell.length_c   1.000
_cell.angle_alpha   90.00
_cell.angle_beta   90.00
_cell.angle_gamma   90.00
#
_symmetry.space_group_name_H-M   'P 1'
#
loop_
_entity.id
_entity.type
_entity.pdbx_description
1 polymer ?
#
loop_
_entity_poly.entity_id
_entity_poly.type
_entity_poly.pdbx_seq_one_letter_code
_entity_poly.pdbx_strand_id
1 'polypeptide(L)'
;MMNVQVFNNEEFGQVRTLEIDGMVYFSNTDVCGALEINNPSQALKRLRKDGVISNEVIDNLGRKQVMKFISESNLYKLIFQSKKKEAEKFTDWVTDEVLPAIRKHGSYVAPTQTALSPEDAFIQLFQTQKEIKKEQAVMRDDIVYLKEEQPVNPSINQDLTKERNKAVVKCLGGYDAPAYSDSKLRQKVFCQAARDFKELFKIPRYDLLKKKDIERAYDYWQQWQPQTNLRLEIEQANKQLSLSV
;
A
#
# COMPACT_ATOMS: atom_id res chain seq x y z
N MET A 1 -4.95 -13.14 -10.31
CA MET A 1 -6.05 -13.89 -10.92
C MET A 1 -7.09 -12.86 -11.32
N MET A 2 -7.41 -12.74 -12.62
CA MET A 2 -8.43 -11.80 -13.10
C MET A 2 -9.81 -12.41 -12.84
N ASN A 3 -10.58 -11.84 -11.91
CA ASN A 3 -11.91 -12.35 -11.58
C ASN A 3 -12.97 -11.63 -12.41
N VAL A 4 -13.74 -12.39 -13.17
CA VAL A 4 -14.91 -11.91 -13.90
C VAL A 4 -16.06 -11.73 -12.89
N GLN A 5 -16.70 -10.56 -12.91
CA GLN A 5 -17.92 -10.29 -12.16
C GLN A 5 -19.11 -10.21 -13.13
N VAL A 6 -20.33 -10.46 -12.66
CA VAL A 6 -21.55 -10.32 -13.47
C VAL A 6 -22.35 -9.15 -12.94
N PHE A 7 -22.53 -8.13 -13.77
CA PHE A 7 -23.44 -7.02 -13.49
C PHE A 7 -24.82 -7.38 -14.04
N ASN A 8 -25.87 -7.22 -13.21
CA ASN A 8 -27.24 -7.50 -13.61
C ASN A 8 -28.04 -6.18 -13.66
N ASN A 9 -28.68 -5.92 -14.79
CA ASN A 9 -29.54 -4.77 -14.99
C ASN A 9 -30.90 -5.21 -15.55
N GLU A 10 -32.00 -4.64 -15.06
CA GLU A 10 -33.35 -5.03 -15.47
C GLU A 10 -33.65 -4.71 -16.94
N GLU A 11 -33.06 -3.65 -17.50
CA GLU A 11 -33.27 -3.21 -18.89
C GLU A 11 -32.24 -3.79 -19.88
N PHE A 12 -30.99 -3.98 -19.43
CA PHE A 12 -29.86 -4.41 -20.28
C PHE A 12 -29.40 -5.85 -20.04
N GLY A 13 -29.99 -6.55 -19.08
CA GLY A 13 -29.66 -7.94 -18.76
C GLY A 13 -28.32 -8.09 -18.02
N GLN A 14 -27.70 -9.26 -18.20
CA GLN A 14 -26.45 -9.60 -17.53
C GLN A 14 -25.24 -9.26 -18.40
N VAL A 15 -24.33 -8.43 -17.88
CA VAL A 15 -23.07 -8.04 -18.52
C VAL A 15 -21.90 -8.50 -17.67
N ARG A 16 -21.04 -9.35 -18.23
CA ARG A 16 -19.78 -9.76 -17.57
C ARG A 16 -18.78 -8.62 -17.59
N THR A 17 -18.11 -8.40 -16.47
CA THR A 17 -17.10 -7.36 -16.27
C THR A 17 -15.78 -7.93 -15.76
N LEU A 18 -14.70 -7.21 -16.02
CA LEU A 18 -13.35 -7.49 -15.52
C LEU A 18 -12.77 -6.22 -14.90
N GLU A 19 -12.19 -6.36 -13.71
CA GLU A 19 -11.47 -5.27 -13.06
C GLU A 19 -9.96 -5.47 -13.22
N ILE A 20 -9.28 -4.47 -13.79
CA ILE A 20 -7.82 -4.47 -14.01
C ILE A 20 -7.30 -3.09 -13.62
N ASP A 21 -6.40 -3.04 -12.64
CA ASP A 21 -5.78 -1.80 -12.14
C ASP A 21 -6.81 -0.71 -11.75
N GLY A 22 -7.93 -1.12 -11.16
CA GLY A 22 -9.04 -0.24 -10.77
C GLY A 22 -9.90 0.27 -11.94
N MET A 23 -9.64 -0.20 -13.17
CA MET A 23 -10.48 0.08 -14.34
C MET A 23 -11.40 -1.10 -14.64
N VAL A 24 -12.66 -0.79 -14.93
CA VAL A 24 -13.67 -1.80 -15.29
C VAL A 24 -13.75 -1.94 -16.81
N TYR A 25 -13.72 -3.19 -17.26
CA TYR A 25 -13.89 -3.60 -18.65
C TYR A 25 -15.16 -4.46 -18.78
N PHE A 26 -15.88 -4.33 -19.89
CA PHE A 26 -17.17 -4.95 -20.13
C PHE A 26 -17.08 -5.95 -21.28
N SER A 27 -17.73 -7.11 -21.15
CA SER A 27 -17.77 -8.12 -22.21
C SER A 27 -18.41 -7.55 -23.47
N ASN A 28 -17.65 -7.53 -24.58
CA ASN A 28 -18.13 -7.00 -25.85
C ASN A 28 -19.34 -7.78 -26.37
N THR A 29 -19.35 -9.10 -26.19
CA THR A 29 -20.46 -9.95 -26.64
C THR A 29 -21.74 -9.64 -25.89
N ASP A 30 -21.64 -9.41 -24.58
CA ASP A 30 -22.81 -9.19 -23.72
C ASP A 30 -23.37 -7.80 -23.97
N VAL A 31 -22.50 -6.79 -24.09
CA VAL A 31 -22.88 -5.42 -24.45
C VAL A 31 -23.54 -5.39 -25.83
N CYS A 32 -22.96 -6.08 -26.83
CA CYS A 32 -23.58 -6.16 -28.15
C CYS A 32 -24.92 -6.89 -28.12
N GLY A 33 -25.07 -7.94 -27.30
CA GLY A 33 -26.35 -8.61 -27.09
C GLY A 33 -27.40 -7.68 -26.48
N ALA A 34 -27.03 -6.95 -25.41
CA ALA A 34 -27.91 -6.00 -24.75
C ALA A 34 -28.35 -4.86 -25.69
N LEU A 35 -27.46 -4.39 -26.55
CA LEU A 35 -27.72 -3.31 -27.53
C LEU A 35 -28.28 -3.80 -28.87
N GLU A 36 -28.55 -5.10 -29.03
CA GLU A 36 -29.05 -5.71 -30.29
C GLU A 36 -28.12 -5.46 -31.50
N ILE A 37 -26.81 -5.42 -31.24
CA ILE A 37 -25.77 -5.30 -32.26
C ILE A 37 -25.44 -6.71 -32.77
N ASN A 38 -25.97 -7.04 -33.95
CA ASN A 38 -25.86 -8.37 -34.56
C ASN A 38 -24.42 -8.86 -34.82
N ASN A 39 -23.44 -7.96 -34.94
CA ASN A 39 -22.07 -8.35 -35.26
C ASN A 39 -21.06 -7.73 -34.26
N PRO A 40 -20.80 -8.42 -33.13
CA PRO A 40 -19.86 -7.94 -32.11
C PRO A 40 -18.43 -7.74 -32.64
N SER A 41 -17.98 -8.55 -33.61
CA SER A 41 -16.64 -8.42 -34.19
C SER A 41 -16.52 -7.19 -35.08
N GLN A 42 -17.57 -6.83 -35.82
CA GLN A 42 -17.60 -5.56 -36.58
C GLN A 42 -17.68 -4.36 -35.63
N ALA A 43 -18.41 -4.48 -34.52
CA ALA A 43 -18.49 -3.43 -33.51
C ALA A 43 -17.10 -3.07 -32.93
N LEU A 44 -16.18 -4.03 -32.79
CA LEU A 44 -14.82 -3.77 -32.33
C LEU A 44 -14.00 -2.90 -33.30
N LYS A 45 -14.26 -2.93 -34.61
CA LYS A 45 -13.47 -2.20 -35.62
C LYS A 45 -13.64 -0.68 -35.53
N ARG A 46 -14.77 -0.21 -35.00
CA ARG A 46 -15.08 1.21 -34.79
C ARG A 46 -14.64 1.73 -33.41
N LEU A 47 -14.11 0.86 -32.55
CA LEU A 47 -13.69 1.18 -31.19
C LEU A 47 -12.20 1.52 -31.13
N ARG A 48 -11.79 2.23 -30.07
CA ARG A 48 -10.36 2.52 -29.86
C ARG A 48 -9.67 1.23 -29.44
N LYS A 49 -8.58 0.87 -30.13
CA LYS A 49 -7.87 -0.40 -29.94
C LYS A 49 -7.24 -0.54 -28.55
N ASP A 50 -6.82 0.57 -27.94
CA ASP A 50 -6.25 0.63 -26.59
C ASP A 50 -7.28 0.28 -25.50
N GLY A 51 -8.56 0.54 -25.75
CA GLY A 51 -9.66 0.16 -24.88
C GLY A 51 -10.25 -1.22 -25.17
N VAL A 52 -9.54 -2.12 -25.85
CA VAL A 52 -10.00 -3.49 -26.12
C VAL A 52 -8.96 -4.49 -25.61
N ILE A 53 -9.37 -5.34 -24.68
CA ILE A 53 -8.54 -6.39 -24.10
C ILE A 53 -9.11 -7.77 -24.42
N SER A 54 -8.28 -8.80 -24.27
CA SER A 54 -8.70 -10.20 -24.40
C SER A 54 -8.41 -10.90 -23.09
N ASN A 55 -9.36 -11.67 -22.60
CA ASN A 55 -9.16 -12.48 -21.40
C ASN A 55 -9.73 -13.88 -21.59
N GLU A 56 -9.08 -14.87 -20.98
CA GLU A 56 -9.60 -16.24 -20.91
C GLU A 56 -10.72 -16.30 -19.88
N VAL A 57 -11.85 -16.88 -20.28
CA VAL A 57 -13.00 -17.09 -19.42
C VAL A 57 -13.43 -18.54 -19.56
N ILE A 58 -13.82 -19.15 -18.45
CA ILE A 58 -14.33 -20.51 -18.41
C ILE A 58 -15.85 -20.42 -18.59
N ASP A 59 -16.40 -21.12 -19.58
CA ASP A 59 -17.84 -21.19 -19.79
C ASP A 59 -18.52 -22.14 -18.76
N ASN A 60 -19.86 -22.14 -18.73
CA ASN A 60 -20.63 -23.01 -17.83
C ASN A 60 -20.41 -24.52 -18.08
N LEU A 61 -19.80 -24.90 -19.20
CA LEU A 61 -19.44 -26.27 -19.57
C LEU A 61 -17.96 -26.59 -19.27
N GLY A 62 -17.24 -25.68 -18.59
CA GLY A 62 -15.84 -25.85 -18.21
C GLY A 62 -14.83 -25.59 -19.34
N ARG A 63 -15.26 -25.06 -20.49
CA ARG A 63 -14.37 -24.81 -21.63
C ARG A 63 -13.72 -23.43 -21.50
N LYS A 64 -12.42 -23.36 -21.80
CA LYS A 64 -11.70 -22.09 -21.89
C LYS A 64 -12.04 -21.40 -23.20
N GLN A 65 -12.52 -20.17 -23.13
CA GLN A 65 -12.80 -19.32 -24.28
C GLN A 65 -12.10 -17.97 -24.11
N VAL A 66 -11.51 -17.45 -25.18
CA VAL A 66 -10.95 -16.09 -25.18
C VAL A 66 -12.07 -15.12 -25.56
N MET A 67 -12.45 -14.26 -24.62
CA MET A 67 -13.44 -13.20 -24.85
C MET A 67 -12.80 -11.83 -24.94
N LYS A 68 -13.45 -10.94 -25.69
CA LYS A 68 -13.04 -9.54 -25.84
C LYS A 68 -13.80 -8.68 -24.85
N PHE A 69 -13.08 -7.83 -24.14
CA PHE A 69 -13.66 -6.84 -23.24
C PHE A 69 -13.32 -5.43 -23.72
N ILE A 70 -14.23 -4.50 -23.49
CA ILE A 70 -14.13 -3.09 -23.90
C ILE A 70 -14.09 -2.21 -22.66
N SER A 71 -13.30 -1.14 -22.71
CA SER A 71 -13.30 -0.13 -21.66
C SER A 71 -14.62 0.62 -21.61
N GLU A 72 -14.88 1.31 -20.49
CA GLU A 72 -16.05 2.16 -20.30
C GLU A 72 -16.20 3.23 -21.39
N SER A 73 -15.09 3.83 -21.84
CA SER A 73 -15.12 4.79 -22.97
C SER A 73 -15.64 4.15 -24.26
N ASN A 74 -15.25 2.91 -24.54
CA ASN A 74 -15.74 2.17 -25.70
C ASN A 74 -17.19 1.70 -25.53
N LEU A 75 -17.62 1.37 -24.30
CA LEU A 75 -19.02 1.08 -23.97
C LEU A 75 -19.91 2.28 -24.32
N TYR A 76 -19.60 3.49 -23.85
CA TYR A 76 -20.39 4.69 -24.15
C TYR A 76 -20.46 4.99 -25.65
N LYS A 77 -19.38 4.74 -26.40
CA LYS A 77 -19.40 4.85 -27.87
C LYS A 77 -20.40 3.91 -28.52
N LEU A 78 -20.55 2.68 -28.02
CA LEU A 78 -21.54 1.75 -28.55
C LEU A 78 -22.96 2.19 -28.21
N ILE A 79 -23.18 2.68 -26.98
CA ILE A 79 -24.49 3.14 -26.50
C ILE A 79 -24.95 4.35 -27.32
N PHE A 80 -24.12 5.38 -27.48
CA PHE A 80 -24.46 6.60 -28.22
C PHE A 80 -24.65 6.39 -29.73
N GLN A 81 -24.23 5.25 -30.27
CA GLN A 81 -24.45 4.88 -31.67
C GLN A 81 -25.59 3.87 -31.84
N SER A 82 -26.18 3.39 -30.74
CA SER A 82 -27.26 2.43 -30.78
C SER A 82 -28.57 3.12 -31.17
N LYS A 83 -29.44 2.38 -31.85
CA LYS A 83 -30.82 2.80 -32.20
C LYS A 83 -31.86 2.10 -31.31
N LYS A 84 -31.39 1.41 -30.26
CA LYS A 84 -32.25 0.73 -29.30
C LYS A 84 -32.88 1.76 -28.38
N LYS A 85 -34.20 1.67 -28.15
CA LYS A 85 -34.96 2.66 -27.37
C LYS A 85 -34.37 2.88 -25.97
N GLU A 86 -33.93 1.83 -25.30
CA GLU A 86 -33.32 1.90 -23.98
C GLU A 86 -31.96 2.64 -24.02
N ALA A 87 -31.19 2.44 -25.10
CA ALA A 87 -29.93 3.15 -25.31
C ALA A 87 -30.14 4.62 -25.70
N GLU A 88 -31.20 4.93 -26.47
CA GLU A 88 -31.62 6.29 -26.77
C GLU A 88 -32.06 7.02 -25.49
N LYS A 89 -32.89 6.41 -24.64
CA LYS A 89 -33.26 6.98 -23.33
C LYS A 89 -32.05 7.30 -22.46
N PHE A 90 -31.09 6.38 -22.38
CA PHE A 90 -29.84 6.64 -21.66
C PHE A 90 -29.06 7.80 -22.28
N THR A 91 -28.97 7.83 -23.62
CA THR A 91 -28.27 8.90 -24.35
C THR A 91 -28.90 10.25 -24.08
N ASP A 92 -30.23 10.35 -24.22
CA ASP A 92 -31.01 11.57 -23.98
C ASP A 92 -30.84 12.04 -22.53
N TRP A 93 -30.97 11.14 -21.55
CA TRP A 93 -30.74 11.47 -20.14
C TRP A 93 -29.31 12.02 -19.91
N VAL A 94 -28.30 11.39 -20.49
CA VAL A 94 -26.92 11.87 -20.37
C VAL A 94 -26.74 13.23 -21.05
N THR A 95 -27.31 13.46 -22.24
CA THR A 95 -27.08 14.68 -23.02
C THR A 95 -27.93 15.86 -22.58
N ASP A 96 -29.12 15.62 -22.05
CA ASP A 96 -30.08 16.68 -21.69
C ASP A 96 -29.98 17.05 -20.20
N GLU A 97 -29.61 16.08 -19.35
CA GLU A 97 -29.56 16.28 -17.90
C GLU A 97 -28.12 16.26 -17.37
N VAL A 98 -27.40 15.14 -17.55
CA VAL A 98 -26.10 14.91 -16.89
C VAL A 98 -25.02 15.87 -17.39
N LEU A 99 -24.76 15.89 -18.70
CA LEU A 99 -23.70 16.71 -19.29
C LEU A 99 -23.98 18.22 -19.13
N PRO A 100 -25.21 18.72 -19.32
CA PRO A 100 -25.53 20.11 -19.06
C PRO A 100 -25.36 20.49 -17.59
N ALA A 101 -25.75 19.62 -16.64
CA ALA A 101 -25.53 19.84 -15.22
C ALA A 101 -24.04 19.94 -14.88
N ILE A 102 -23.22 19.00 -15.36
CA ILE A 102 -21.76 19.05 -15.18
C ILE A 102 -21.16 20.31 -15.80
N ARG A 103 -21.58 20.69 -17.02
CA ARG A 103 -21.08 21.92 -17.69
C ARG A 103 -21.44 23.19 -16.92
N LYS A 104 -22.64 23.29 -16.34
CA LYS A 104 -23.12 24.48 -15.64
C LYS A 104 -22.62 24.57 -14.19
N HIS A 105 -22.59 23.44 -13.49
CA HIS A 105 -22.39 23.38 -12.04
C HIS A 105 -21.10 22.66 -11.63
N GLY A 106 -20.38 22.06 -12.58
CA GLY A 106 -19.18 21.26 -12.31
C GLY A 106 -19.46 19.84 -11.80
N SER A 107 -20.72 19.46 -11.61
CA SER A 107 -21.12 18.17 -11.06
C SER A 107 -22.56 17.80 -11.45
N TYR A 108 -22.85 16.49 -11.46
CA TYR A 108 -24.21 15.94 -11.53
C TYR A 108 -24.48 15.11 -10.27
N VAL A 109 -25.65 15.31 -9.67
CA VAL A 109 -26.13 14.53 -8.54
C VAL A 109 -27.37 13.81 -9.02
N ALA A 110 -27.30 12.47 -9.09
CA ALA A 110 -28.48 11.69 -9.41
C ALA A 110 -29.56 11.96 -8.34
N PRO A 111 -30.82 12.18 -8.72
CA PRO A 111 -31.90 12.34 -7.75
C PRO A 111 -31.98 11.06 -6.90
N THR A 112 -31.50 11.14 -5.66
CA THR A 112 -31.62 10.08 -4.68
C THR A 112 -33.10 9.94 -4.29
N GLN A 113 -33.57 8.72 -4.00
CA GLN A 113 -34.95 8.47 -3.54
C GLN A 113 -35.30 9.19 -2.23
N THR A 114 -34.31 9.78 -1.54
CA THR A 114 -34.52 10.68 -0.41
C THR A 114 -35.07 12.01 -0.89
N ALA A 115 -36.22 12.40 -0.32
CA ALA A 115 -36.97 13.65 -0.53
C ALA A 115 -36.22 14.92 -0.08
N LEU A 116 -34.93 14.99 -0.36
CA LEU A 116 -34.06 16.13 -0.09
C LEU A 116 -34.01 16.98 -1.36
N SER A 117 -34.07 18.30 -1.21
CA SER A 117 -33.76 19.22 -2.30
C SER A 117 -32.37 18.86 -2.87
N PRO A 118 -32.11 19.04 -4.17
CA PRO A 118 -30.76 18.89 -4.72
C PRO A 118 -29.70 19.64 -3.90
N GLU A 119 -30.06 20.80 -3.34
CA GLU A 119 -29.20 21.62 -2.48
C GLU A 119 -28.81 20.90 -1.17
N ASP A 120 -29.77 20.24 -0.53
CA ASP A 120 -29.54 19.49 0.72
C ASP A 120 -28.68 18.24 0.47
N ALA A 121 -28.89 17.59 -0.69
CA ALA A 121 -28.06 16.47 -1.12
C ALA A 121 -26.59 16.89 -1.33
N PHE A 122 -26.36 18.08 -1.90
CA PHE A 122 -25.01 18.66 -2.02
C PHE A 122 -24.38 18.92 -0.66
N ILE A 123 -25.11 19.56 0.25
CA ILE A 123 -24.62 19.87 1.60
C ILE A 123 -24.22 18.57 2.31
N GLN A 124 -25.06 17.54 2.25
CA GLN A 124 -24.79 16.26 2.88
C GLN A 124 -23.57 15.56 2.26
N LEU A 125 -23.47 15.49 0.92
CA LEU A 125 -22.33 14.86 0.25
C LEU A 125 -21.00 15.53 0.62
N PHE A 126 -20.95 16.86 0.61
CA PHE A 126 -19.75 17.61 0.97
C PHE A 126 -19.40 17.48 2.46
N GLN A 127 -20.41 17.41 3.34
CA GLN A 127 -20.19 17.14 4.77
C GLN A 127 -19.61 15.74 4.98
N THR A 128 -20.19 14.71 4.36
CA THR A 128 -19.68 13.34 4.43
C THR A 128 -18.28 13.23 3.86
N GLN A 129 -17.98 13.85 2.71
CA GLN A 129 -16.61 13.88 2.19
C GLN A 129 -15.62 14.58 3.14
N LYS A 130 -16.05 15.66 3.79
CA LYS A 130 -15.23 16.37 4.79
C LYS A 130 -14.96 15.49 6.00
N GLU A 131 -15.95 14.74 6.47
CA GLU A 131 -15.80 13.78 7.58
C GLU A 131 -14.87 12.64 7.21
N ILE A 132 -15.07 11.99 6.06
CA ILE A 132 -14.18 10.93 5.54
C ILE A 132 -12.74 11.44 5.47
N LYS A 133 -12.50 12.66 4.96
CA LYS A 133 -11.15 13.23 4.91
C LYS A 133 -10.55 13.46 6.30
N LYS A 134 -11.35 13.87 7.27
CA LYS A 134 -10.89 14.01 8.67
C LYS A 134 -10.52 12.66 9.26
N GLU A 135 -11.37 11.64 9.10
CA GLU A 135 -11.08 10.29 9.56
C GLU A 135 -9.82 9.72 8.90
N GLN A 136 -9.63 9.93 7.59
CA GLN A 136 -8.42 9.52 6.87
C GLN A 136 -7.16 10.24 7.39
N ALA A 137 -7.25 11.51 7.78
CA ALA A 137 -6.12 12.23 8.37
C ALA A 137 -5.73 11.63 9.73
N VAL A 138 -6.72 11.36 10.60
CA VAL A 138 -6.48 10.70 11.89
C VAL A 138 -5.90 9.29 11.70
N MET A 139 -6.49 8.51 10.79
CA MET A 139 -6.01 7.16 10.47
C MET A 139 -4.58 7.18 9.91
N ARG A 140 -4.22 8.22 9.14
CA ARG A 140 -2.85 8.39 8.65
C ARG A 140 -1.88 8.65 9.80
N ASP A 141 -2.25 9.48 10.77
CA ASP A 141 -1.43 9.75 11.94
C ASP A 141 -1.26 8.48 12.81
N ASP A 142 -2.33 7.70 12.99
CA ASP A 142 -2.26 6.40 13.67
C ASP A 142 -1.32 5.42 12.94
N ILE A 143 -1.37 5.39 11.60
CA ILE A 143 -0.46 4.56 10.79
C ILE A 143 0.99 5.01 10.97
N VAL A 144 1.27 6.32 10.97
CA VAL A 144 2.61 6.86 11.20
C VAL A 144 3.10 6.43 12.58
N TYR A 145 2.28 6.60 13.61
CA TYR A 145 2.60 6.15 14.96
C TYR A 145 2.90 4.63 15.01
N LEU A 146 2.06 3.80 14.39
CA LEU A 146 2.23 2.34 14.36
C LEU A 146 3.48 1.87 13.60
N LYS A 147 3.84 2.58 12.52
CA LYS A 147 4.98 2.23 11.67
C LYS A 147 6.30 2.73 12.23
N GLU A 148 6.33 3.94 12.78
CA GLU A 148 7.58 4.64 13.07
C GLU A 148 7.87 4.79 14.56
N GLU A 149 6.85 5.10 15.36
CA GLU A 149 7.02 5.51 16.75
C GLU A 149 6.87 4.38 17.75
N GLN A 150 6.22 3.28 17.35
CA GLN A 150 6.09 2.09 18.18
C GLN A 150 7.46 1.53 18.59
N PRO A 151 7.55 0.98 19.80
CA PRO A 151 8.71 0.20 20.22
C PRO A 151 9.00 -0.95 19.25
N VAL A 152 10.28 -1.30 19.11
CA VAL A 152 10.70 -2.50 18.39
C VAL A 152 10.12 -3.75 19.06
N ASN A 153 9.85 -4.76 18.24
CA ASN A 153 9.42 -6.05 18.78
C ASN A 153 10.58 -6.76 19.52
N PRO A 154 10.28 -7.77 20.36
CA PRO A 154 11.31 -8.50 21.09
C PRO A 154 12.37 -9.17 20.22
N SER A 155 12.03 -9.62 19.01
CA SER A 155 12.99 -10.27 18.09
C SER A 155 14.08 -9.31 17.65
N ILE A 156 13.70 -8.12 17.17
CA ILE A 156 14.66 -7.09 16.74
C ILE A 156 15.55 -6.64 17.90
N ASN A 157 14.98 -6.50 19.10
CA ASN A 157 15.75 -6.16 20.28
C ASN A 157 16.79 -7.25 20.63
N GLN A 158 16.41 -8.53 20.53
CA GLN A 158 17.36 -9.63 20.69
C GLN A 158 18.48 -9.59 19.66
N ASP A 159 18.16 -9.29 18.40
CA ASP A 159 19.16 -9.22 17.32
C ASP A 159 20.11 -8.02 17.50
N LEU A 160 19.60 -6.85 17.86
CA LEU A 160 20.43 -5.70 18.24
C LEU A 160 21.31 -5.99 19.47
N THR A 161 20.83 -6.79 20.40
CA THR A 161 21.63 -7.25 21.55
C THR A 161 22.78 -8.15 21.12
N LYS A 162 22.56 -9.03 20.13
CA LYS A 162 23.63 -9.85 19.54
C LYS A 162 24.66 -8.98 18.83
N GLU A 163 24.21 -8.01 18.03
CA GLU A 163 25.12 -7.08 17.33
C GLU A 163 25.93 -6.22 18.30
N ARG A 164 25.31 -5.71 19.38
CA ARG A 164 26.04 -5.07 20.48
C ARG A 164 27.13 -5.99 21.03
N ASN A 165 26.78 -7.21 21.41
CA ASN A 165 27.72 -8.13 22.02
C ASN A 165 28.90 -8.43 21.07
N LYS A 166 28.63 -8.60 19.79
CA LYS A 166 29.64 -8.76 18.74
C LYS A 166 30.56 -7.55 18.63
N ALA A 167 29.99 -6.34 18.59
CA ALA A 167 30.77 -5.10 18.53
C ALA A 167 31.69 -4.91 19.75
N VAL A 168 31.15 -5.15 20.95
CA VAL A 168 31.91 -5.06 22.20
C VAL A 168 33.02 -6.10 22.27
N VAL A 169 32.73 -7.37 21.94
CA VAL A 169 33.73 -8.44 21.92
C VAL A 169 34.83 -8.17 20.90
N LYS A 170 34.46 -7.64 19.72
CA LYS A 170 35.44 -7.21 18.71
C LYS A 170 36.39 -6.14 19.27
N CYS A 171 35.88 -5.16 20.01
CA CYS A 171 36.70 -4.12 20.65
C CYS A 171 37.62 -4.68 21.75
N LEU A 172 37.18 -5.71 22.47
CA LEU A 172 38.00 -6.40 23.48
C LEU A 172 39.10 -7.30 22.87
N GLY A 173 39.05 -7.59 21.57
CA GLY A 173 40.01 -8.42 20.85
C GLY A 173 39.55 -9.87 20.61
N GLY A 174 38.29 -10.20 20.88
CA GLY A 174 37.73 -11.55 20.74
C GLY A 174 37.43 -12.23 22.08
N TYR A 175 36.90 -13.46 22.03
CA TYR A 175 36.54 -14.23 23.23
C TYR A 175 37.76 -14.75 24.00
N ASP A 176 38.84 -15.05 23.28
CA ASP A 176 40.09 -15.58 23.85
C ASP A 176 41.06 -14.46 24.27
N ALA A 177 40.68 -13.20 24.08
CA ALA A 177 41.52 -12.07 24.42
C ALA A 177 41.62 -11.89 25.95
N PRO A 178 42.82 -11.58 26.48
CA PRO A 178 43.01 -11.32 27.91
C PRO A 178 42.05 -10.27 28.49
N ALA A 179 41.77 -9.21 27.74
CA ALA A 179 40.83 -8.17 28.15
C ALA A 179 39.38 -8.68 28.29
N TYR A 180 38.99 -9.72 27.56
CA TYR A 180 37.68 -10.36 27.70
C TYR A 180 37.62 -11.28 28.92
N SER A 181 38.72 -11.97 29.25
CA SER A 181 38.82 -12.83 30.42
C SER A 181 38.74 -12.05 31.74
N ASP A 182 39.25 -10.81 31.79
CA ASP A 182 39.07 -9.93 32.94
C ASP A 182 37.59 -9.51 33.09
N SER A 183 36.93 -10.07 34.10
CA SER A 183 35.53 -9.78 34.41
C SER A 183 35.26 -8.30 34.67
N LYS A 184 36.15 -7.60 35.37
CA LYS A 184 35.95 -6.18 35.73
C LYS A 184 36.07 -5.29 34.50
N LEU A 185 37.12 -5.50 33.71
CA LEU A 185 37.34 -4.73 32.48
C LEU A 185 36.23 -5.01 31.46
N ARG A 186 35.90 -6.27 31.22
CA ARG A 186 34.77 -6.67 30.36
C ARG A 186 33.48 -5.97 30.80
N GLN A 187 33.13 -6.05 32.07
CA GLN A 187 31.91 -5.43 32.60
C GLN A 187 31.88 -3.91 32.37
N LYS A 188 33.00 -3.20 32.58
CA LYS A 188 33.10 -1.76 32.29
C LYS A 188 32.77 -1.44 30.82
N VAL A 189 33.33 -2.21 29.88
CA VAL A 189 33.11 -1.98 28.44
C VAL A 189 31.66 -2.22 28.04
N PHE A 190 31.05 -3.31 28.53
CA PHE A 190 29.63 -3.57 28.29
C PHE A 190 28.72 -2.50 28.91
N CYS A 191 29.04 -2.02 30.12
CA CYS A 191 28.29 -0.94 30.75
C CYS A 191 28.40 0.38 29.99
N GLN A 192 29.59 0.71 29.47
CA GLN A 192 29.79 1.89 28.63
C GLN A 192 28.98 1.81 27.35
N ALA A 193 29.10 0.70 26.61
CA ALA A 193 28.32 0.46 25.39
C ALA A 193 26.81 0.63 25.64
N ALA A 194 26.32 0.09 26.76
CA ALA A 194 24.91 0.21 27.11
C ALA A 194 24.47 1.62 27.48
N ARG A 195 25.34 2.40 28.10
CA ARG A 195 25.07 3.81 28.41
C ARG A 195 25.04 4.65 27.14
N ASP A 196 26.06 4.52 26.30
CA ASP A 196 26.22 5.31 25.09
C ASP A 196 25.04 5.12 24.13
N PHE A 197 24.59 3.86 23.94
CA PHE A 197 23.43 3.57 23.08
C PHE A 197 22.16 4.24 23.61
N LYS A 198 21.88 4.09 24.91
CA LYS A 198 20.70 4.67 25.54
C LYS A 198 20.71 6.20 25.49
N GLU A 199 21.89 6.81 25.61
CA GLU A 199 22.07 8.25 25.52
C GLU A 199 21.83 8.77 24.09
N LEU A 200 22.40 8.10 23.08
CA LEU A 200 22.22 8.47 21.67
C LEU A 200 20.76 8.41 21.22
N PHE A 201 20.06 7.32 21.56
CA PHE A 201 18.67 7.10 21.17
C PHE A 201 17.67 7.71 22.17
N LYS A 202 18.15 8.29 23.27
CA LYS A 202 17.33 8.90 24.35
C LYS A 202 16.28 7.93 24.91
N ILE A 203 16.67 6.68 25.12
CA ILE A 203 15.78 5.63 25.63
C ILE A 203 16.30 5.08 26.97
N PRO A 204 15.41 4.79 27.94
CA PRO A 204 15.84 4.22 29.21
C PRO A 204 16.16 2.72 29.10
N ARG A 205 15.57 2.04 28.11
CA ARG A 205 15.71 0.60 27.85
C ARG A 205 15.74 0.32 26.34
N TYR A 206 16.37 -0.78 25.96
CA TYR A 206 16.55 -1.18 24.55
C TYR A 206 15.25 -1.54 23.83
N ASP A 207 14.29 -2.13 24.54
CA ASP A 207 12.99 -2.50 23.99
C ASP A 207 12.16 -1.29 23.58
N LEU A 208 12.48 -0.09 24.10
CA LEU A 208 11.80 1.16 23.77
C LEU A 208 12.43 1.87 22.57
N LEU A 209 13.39 1.25 21.88
CA LEU A 209 13.87 1.78 20.60
C LEU A 209 12.69 1.90 19.64
N LYS A 210 12.54 3.05 18.97
CA LYS A 210 11.48 3.27 18.00
C LYS A 210 11.78 2.51 16.71
N LYS A 211 10.74 2.00 16.03
CA LYS A 211 10.89 1.27 14.76
C LYS A 211 11.65 2.06 13.68
N LYS A 212 11.44 3.37 13.59
CA LYS A 212 12.15 4.23 12.63
C LYS A 212 13.68 4.28 12.84
N ASP A 213 14.14 3.98 14.05
CA ASP A 213 15.54 4.09 14.44
C ASP A 213 16.28 2.74 14.34
N ILE A 214 15.64 1.68 13.83
CA ILE A 214 16.23 0.33 13.72
C ILE A 214 17.51 0.34 12.87
N GLU A 215 17.46 0.90 11.66
CA GLU A 215 18.60 0.91 10.74
C GLU A 215 19.78 1.68 11.36
N ARG A 216 19.50 2.86 11.91
CA ARG A 216 20.48 3.68 12.62
C ARG A 216 21.09 2.95 13.82
N ALA A 217 20.33 2.13 14.54
CA ALA A 217 20.83 1.33 15.64
C ALA A 217 21.80 0.23 15.19
N TYR A 218 21.56 -0.39 14.03
CA TYR A 218 22.51 -1.33 13.43
C TYR A 218 23.79 -0.63 13.01
N ASP A 219 23.69 0.50 12.30
CA ASP A 219 24.84 1.28 11.87
C ASP A 219 25.71 1.73 13.05
N TYR A 220 25.05 2.17 14.13
CA TYR A 220 25.73 2.54 15.36
C TYR A 220 26.56 1.39 15.92
N TRP A 221 26.00 0.17 16.02
CA TRP A 221 26.75 -0.97 16.56
C TRP A 221 27.92 -1.40 15.68
N GLN A 222 27.79 -1.27 14.36
CA GLN A 222 28.90 -1.56 13.45
C GLN A 222 30.10 -0.64 13.64
N GLN A 223 29.86 0.60 14.09
CA GLN A 223 30.86 1.66 14.22
C GLN A 223 31.27 1.94 15.66
N TRP A 224 30.55 1.40 16.64
CA TRP A 224 30.77 1.70 18.05
C TRP A 224 32.19 1.32 18.51
N GLN A 225 32.79 2.21 19.29
CA GLN A 225 34.07 2.00 19.96
C GLN A 225 34.01 2.54 21.39
N PRO A 226 34.73 1.92 22.35
CA PRO A 226 34.82 2.43 23.71
C PRO A 226 35.56 3.77 23.75
N GLN A 227 35.32 4.54 24.81
CA GLN A 227 36.02 5.81 25.01
C GLN A 227 37.53 5.61 25.10
N THR A 228 38.29 6.65 24.73
CA THR A 228 39.74 6.61 24.59
C THR A 228 40.46 5.98 25.79
N ASN A 229 40.11 6.37 27.02
CA ASN A 229 40.76 5.83 28.22
C ASN A 229 40.52 4.32 28.38
N LEU A 230 39.29 3.87 28.16
CA LEU A 230 38.94 2.46 28.28
C LEU A 230 39.57 1.64 27.14
N ARG A 231 39.68 2.21 25.94
CA ARG A 231 40.41 1.61 24.82
C ARG A 231 41.89 1.37 25.16
N LEU A 232 42.55 2.35 25.78
CA LEU A 232 43.93 2.21 26.24
C LEU A 232 44.07 1.12 27.32
N GLU A 233 43.12 1.03 28.26
CA GLU A 233 43.08 -0.05 29.27
C GLU A 233 42.99 -1.44 28.59
N ILE A 234 42.13 -1.59 27.58
CA ILE A 234 41.99 -2.84 26.81
C ILE A 234 43.29 -3.20 26.09
N GLU A 235 43.93 -2.23 25.43
CA GLU A 235 45.19 -2.44 24.73
C GLU A 235 46.31 -2.86 25.68
N GLN A 236 46.38 -2.27 26.88
CA GLN A 236 47.36 -2.65 27.91
C GLN A 236 47.13 -4.07 28.43
N ALA A 237 45.87 -4.41 28.76
CA ALA A 237 45.50 -5.74 29.23
C ALA A 237 45.85 -6.83 28.20
N ASN A 238 45.61 -6.58 26.92
CA ASN A 238 45.94 -7.50 25.85
C ASN A 238 47.46 -7.61 25.59
N LYS A 239 48.24 -6.56 25.84
CA LYS A 239 49.72 -6.57 25.69
C LYS A 239 50.46 -7.22 26.86
N GLN A 240 49.96 -7.10 28.10
CA GLN A 240 50.65 -7.58 29.30
C GLN A 240 50.85 -9.10 29.34
N LEU A 241 49.99 -9.89 28.68
CA LEU A 241 50.08 -11.36 28.65
C LEU A 241 50.77 -11.92 27.40
N SER A 242 51.00 -11.11 26.35
CA SER A 242 51.80 -11.54 25.19
C SER A 242 53.31 -11.55 25.49
N LEU A 243 53.72 -11.03 26.65
CA LEU A 243 55.12 -10.92 27.10
C LEU A 243 55.47 -11.92 28.22
N SER A 244 54.51 -12.74 28.66
CA SER A 244 54.69 -13.74 29.72
C SER A 244 54.59 -15.20 29.23
N VAL A 245 54.75 -15.41 27.91
CA VAL A 245 54.92 -16.74 27.27
C VAL A 245 56.35 -16.89 26.81
#